data_AF-A0A7S1D0D6-F1
#
_entry.id   AF-A0A7S1D0D6-F1
#
_cell.length_a   1.000
_cell.length_b   1.000
_cell.length_c   1.000
_cell.angle_alpha   90.00
_cell.angle_beta   90.00
_cell.angle_gamma   90.00
#
_symmetry.space_group_name_H-M   'P 1'
#
loop_
_entity.id
_entity.type
_entity.pdbx_description
1 polymer ?
#
loop_
_entity_poly.entity_id
_entity_poly.type
_entity_poly.pdbx_seq_one_letter_code
_entity_poly.pdbx_strand_id
1 'polypeptide(L)'
;GAQRFDTNEAALQRLVTEVRENLEVASIQQRTLKLILSMSLGDKMENTRFEKLKTTLVSVSDLYNFYAAPLNLFDICLLILHSCRHNESSAIETLWKSILCEEVLPCSTRSNETFSHLRGFMAGSMVEESVDLLGENEESISSSPIFEVGGWVDRLRTRVVSLGKELFGHGADYVFPLGFLTASLEGLRIAQYIADPSVPSHPWPLQTFIDVDVPFPYILDAYESILESEERGLMGGAAAQTRLWNVRSIVELLEEWVTRAHRGTTPKTMRQLDQSIATGKLMSRIDTFKSALEEIGGTEEVETVYERLRSVEAALRRLA
;
A
#
# COMPACT_ATOMS: atom_id res chain seq x y z
N GLY A 1 22.48 -17.82 -45.75
CA GLY A 1 23.36 -17.51 -44.61
C GLY A 1 22.59 -16.74 -43.57
N ALA A 2 22.52 -15.41 -43.70
CA ALA A 2 21.86 -14.48 -42.77
C ALA A 2 20.44 -14.90 -42.32
N GLN A 3 19.57 -15.28 -43.26
CA GLN A 3 18.18 -15.66 -42.96
C GLN A 3 18.01 -16.90 -42.05
N ARG A 4 19.02 -17.79 -41.98
CA ARG A 4 19.03 -18.96 -41.07
C ARG A 4 19.61 -18.63 -39.69
N PHE A 5 20.44 -17.59 -39.59
CA PHE A 5 20.95 -17.10 -38.31
C PHE A 5 19.87 -16.31 -37.56
N ASP A 6 19.11 -15.46 -38.26
CA ASP A 6 17.99 -14.70 -37.66
C ASP A 6 16.88 -15.62 -37.10
N THR A 7 16.60 -16.75 -37.76
CA THR A 7 15.61 -17.73 -37.26
C THR A 7 16.07 -18.47 -36.02
N ASN A 8 17.38 -18.74 -35.91
CA ASN A 8 17.95 -19.42 -34.73
C ASN A 8 18.02 -18.47 -33.54
N GLU A 9 18.36 -17.20 -33.75
CA GLU A 9 18.34 -16.19 -32.70
C GLU A 9 16.92 -15.95 -32.16
N ALA A 10 15.92 -15.83 -33.03
CA ALA A 10 14.53 -15.71 -32.62
C ALA A 10 14.03 -16.96 -31.87
N ALA A 11 14.46 -18.15 -32.26
CA ALA A 11 14.12 -19.39 -31.55
C ALA A 11 14.77 -19.47 -30.17
N LEU A 12 16.04 -19.05 -30.03
CA LEU A 12 16.74 -18.97 -28.75
C LEU A 12 16.08 -17.95 -27.82
N GLN A 13 15.68 -16.78 -28.33
CA GLN A 13 14.98 -15.76 -27.54
C GLN A 13 13.62 -16.28 -27.02
N ARG A 14 12.88 -17.04 -27.83
CA ARG A 14 11.64 -17.69 -27.40
C ARG A 14 11.89 -18.70 -26.29
N LEU A 15 12.90 -19.56 -26.46
CA LEU A 15 13.26 -20.56 -25.44
C LEU A 15 13.69 -19.89 -24.12
N VAL A 16 14.48 -18.82 -24.19
CA VAL A 16 14.88 -18.06 -23.00
C VAL A 16 13.67 -17.46 -22.30
N THR A 17 12.69 -16.96 -23.05
CA THR A 17 11.45 -16.40 -22.50
C THR A 17 10.63 -17.49 -21.83
N GLU A 18 10.43 -18.63 -22.48
CA GLU A 18 9.71 -19.79 -21.93
C GLU A 18 10.37 -20.32 -20.65
N VAL A 19 11.70 -20.43 -20.61
CA VAL A 19 12.43 -20.86 -19.41
C VAL A 19 12.27 -19.85 -18.27
N ARG A 20 12.25 -18.54 -18.56
CA ARG A 20 12.03 -17.50 -17.55
C ARG A 20 10.62 -17.55 -16.98
N GLU A 21 9.61 -17.64 -17.84
CA GLU A 21 8.22 -17.79 -17.43
C GLU A 21 8.06 -19.05 -16.55
N ASN A 22 8.59 -20.20 -16.98
CA ASN A 22 8.54 -21.43 -16.19
C ASN A 22 9.29 -21.31 -14.85
N LEU A 23 10.39 -20.55 -14.80
CA LEU A 23 11.12 -20.29 -13.55
C LEU A 23 10.30 -19.42 -12.59
N GLU A 24 9.59 -18.41 -13.10
CA GLU A 24 8.68 -17.58 -12.30
C GLU A 24 7.55 -18.44 -11.71
N VAL A 25 6.93 -19.30 -12.52
CA VAL A 25 5.91 -20.26 -12.05
C VAL A 25 6.47 -21.20 -10.99
N ALA A 26 7.67 -21.74 -11.20
CA ALA A 26 8.32 -22.63 -10.25
C ALA A 26 8.66 -21.93 -8.91
N SER A 27 9.07 -20.66 -8.97
CA SER A 27 9.32 -19.83 -7.79
C SER A 27 8.03 -19.60 -6.98
N ILE A 28 6.94 -19.21 -7.66
CA ILE A 28 5.63 -19.03 -7.04
C ILE A 28 5.18 -20.36 -6.41
N GLN A 29 5.26 -21.46 -7.15
CA GLN A 29 4.89 -22.79 -6.66
C GLN A 29 5.71 -23.21 -5.43
N GLN A 30 7.02 -22.95 -5.40
CA GLN A 30 7.86 -23.23 -4.24
C GLN A 30 7.42 -22.41 -3.02
N ARG A 31 7.09 -21.13 -3.20
CA ARG A 31 6.59 -20.26 -2.12
C ARG A 31 5.25 -20.75 -1.59
N THR A 32 4.32 -21.11 -2.48
CA THR A 32 3.03 -21.73 -2.13
C THR A 32 3.25 -22.99 -1.29
N LEU A 33 4.16 -23.88 -1.72
CA LEU A 33 4.47 -25.10 -0.98
C LEU A 33 5.04 -24.81 0.41
N LYS A 34 5.96 -23.84 0.53
CA LYS A 34 6.54 -23.43 1.82
C LYS A 34 5.47 -22.90 2.78
N LEU A 35 4.56 -22.06 2.28
CA LEU A 35 3.47 -21.49 3.09
C LEU A 35 2.49 -22.56 3.57
N ILE A 36 2.09 -23.47 2.68
CA ILE A 36 1.21 -24.59 3.02
C ILE A 36 1.83 -25.47 4.12
N LEU A 37 3.13 -25.74 4.02
CA LEU A 37 3.88 -26.51 5.01
C LEU A 37 3.99 -25.76 6.35
N SER A 38 4.31 -24.46 6.33
CA SER A 38 4.46 -23.67 7.56
C SER A 38 3.15 -23.47 8.30
N MET A 39 2.02 -23.37 7.58
CA MET A 39 0.69 -23.18 8.16
C MET A 39 -0.01 -24.51 8.47
N SER A 40 0.66 -25.65 8.28
CA SER A 40 0.08 -27.01 8.43
C SER A 40 -1.24 -27.20 7.67
N LEU A 41 -1.41 -26.50 6.54
CA LEU A 41 -2.62 -26.57 5.70
C LEU A 41 -2.66 -27.82 4.82
N GLY A 42 -1.63 -28.66 4.88
CA GLY A 42 -1.55 -29.92 4.13
C GLY A 42 -2.75 -30.84 4.38
N ASP A 43 -3.25 -30.88 5.62
CA ASP A 43 -4.39 -31.74 6.00
C ASP A 43 -5.73 -31.26 5.43
N LYS A 44 -5.83 -29.97 5.04
CA LYS A 44 -7.02 -29.40 4.39
C LYS A 44 -7.07 -29.68 2.89
N MET A 45 -6.03 -30.30 2.33
CA MET A 45 -5.94 -30.59 0.90
C MET A 45 -6.06 -32.09 0.60
N GLU A 46 -6.59 -32.41 -0.58
CA GLU A 46 -6.50 -33.77 -1.10
C GLU A 46 -5.03 -34.15 -1.33
N ASN A 47 -4.60 -35.27 -0.74
CA ASN A 47 -3.22 -35.78 -0.82
C ASN A 47 -2.69 -35.86 -2.26
N THR A 48 -3.54 -36.18 -3.24
CA THR A 48 -3.16 -36.24 -4.66
C THR A 48 -2.78 -34.89 -5.24
N ARG A 49 -3.49 -33.81 -4.85
CA ARG A 49 -3.18 -32.43 -5.27
C ARG A 49 -1.91 -31.94 -4.60
N PHE A 50 -1.71 -32.25 -3.33
CA PHE A 50 -0.49 -31.90 -2.62
C PHE A 50 0.75 -32.58 -3.22
N GLU A 51 0.65 -33.86 -3.58
CA GLU A 51 1.75 -34.56 -4.26
C GLU A 51 1.99 -34.03 -5.69
N LYS A 52 0.94 -33.64 -6.42
CA LYS A 52 1.09 -32.98 -7.73
C LYS A 52 1.86 -31.65 -7.62
N LEU A 53 1.57 -30.85 -6.59
CA LEU A 53 2.28 -29.60 -6.31
C LEU A 53 3.75 -29.81 -5.93
N LYS A 54 4.12 -30.96 -5.36
CA LYS A 54 5.53 -31.26 -5.05
C LYS A 54 6.31 -31.79 -6.26
N THR A 55 5.64 -32.53 -7.13
CA THR A 55 6.30 -33.41 -8.12
C THR A 55 6.30 -32.85 -9.54
N THR A 56 5.38 -31.95 -9.88
CA THR A 56 5.21 -31.45 -11.24
C THR A 56 5.05 -29.93 -11.26
N LEU A 57 5.58 -29.26 -12.29
CA LEU A 57 5.32 -27.83 -12.51
C LEU A 57 3.85 -27.66 -12.91
N VAL A 58 3.10 -26.95 -12.08
CA VAL A 58 1.67 -26.73 -12.25
C VAL A 58 1.44 -25.43 -13.00
N SER A 59 0.36 -25.34 -13.80
CA SER A 59 0.04 -24.10 -14.52
C SER A 59 -0.33 -22.97 -13.55
N VAL A 60 -0.14 -21.72 -13.96
CA VAL A 60 -0.47 -20.56 -13.11
C VAL A 60 -1.96 -20.50 -12.75
N SER A 61 -2.83 -20.86 -13.69
CA SER A 61 -4.28 -20.94 -13.46
C SER A 61 -4.64 -22.04 -12.46
N ASP A 62 -3.95 -23.19 -12.51
CA ASP A 62 -4.15 -24.26 -11.54
C ASP A 62 -3.63 -23.85 -10.15
N LEU A 63 -2.46 -23.18 -10.08
CA LEU A 63 -1.91 -22.63 -8.84
C LEU A 63 -2.90 -21.66 -8.17
N TYR A 64 -3.53 -20.79 -8.96
CA TYR A 64 -4.53 -19.85 -8.48
C TYR A 64 -5.79 -20.56 -7.98
N ASN A 65 -6.45 -21.34 -8.85
CA ASN A 65 -7.79 -21.87 -8.61
C ASN A 65 -7.82 -23.02 -7.59
N PHE A 66 -6.77 -23.84 -7.53
CA PHE A 66 -6.77 -25.04 -6.68
C PHE A 66 -5.97 -24.90 -5.40
N TYR A 67 -5.11 -23.88 -5.28
CA TYR A 67 -4.22 -23.72 -4.12
C TYR A 67 -4.31 -22.32 -3.52
N ALA A 68 -3.99 -21.26 -4.27
CA ALA A 68 -3.87 -19.92 -3.70
C ALA A 68 -5.23 -19.36 -3.21
N ALA A 69 -6.23 -19.31 -4.08
CA ALA A 69 -7.54 -18.75 -3.74
C ALA A 69 -8.30 -19.58 -2.69
N PRO A 70 -8.39 -20.93 -2.77
CA PRO A 70 -9.10 -21.72 -1.76
C PRO A 70 -8.46 -21.71 -0.37
N LEU A 71 -7.16 -21.43 -0.29
CA LEU A 71 -6.41 -21.37 0.98
C LEU A 71 -6.24 -19.93 1.48
N ASN A 72 -6.87 -18.94 0.84
CA ASN A 72 -6.74 -17.52 1.18
C ASN A 72 -5.28 -17.02 1.18
N LEU A 73 -4.42 -17.56 0.31
CA LEU A 73 -3.04 -17.11 0.17
C LEU A 73 -2.97 -15.86 -0.71
N PHE A 74 -3.46 -14.74 -0.20
CA PHE A 74 -3.65 -13.50 -0.96
C PHE A 74 -2.34 -12.96 -1.58
N ASP A 75 -1.22 -13.07 -0.85
CA ASP A 75 0.13 -12.74 -1.35
C ASP A 75 0.46 -13.50 -2.63
N ILE A 76 0.16 -14.81 -2.66
CA ILE A 76 0.41 -15.68 -3.81
C ILE A 76 -0.54 -15.32 -4.95
N CYS A 77 -1.80 -15.00 -4.66
CA CYS A 77 -2.75 -14.53 -5.65
C CYS A 77 -2.24 -13.26 -6.36
N LEU A 78 -1.71 -12.28 -5.62
CA LEU A 78 -1.11 -11.07 -6.22
C LEU A 78 0.12 -11.38 -7.07
N LEU A 79 1.02 -12.25 -6.60
CA LEU A 79 2.21 -12.66 -7.36
C LEU A 79 1.83 -13.38 -8.67
N ILE A 80 0.76 -14.17 -8.65
CA ILE A 80 0.18 -14.81 -9.83
C ILE A 80 -0.39 -13.76 -10.80
N LEU A 81 -1.17 -12.79 -10.31
CA LEU A 81 -1.71 -11.73 -11.17
C LEU A 81 -0.60 -10.89 -11.80
N HIS A 82 0.47 -10.64 -11.05
CA HIS A 82 1.66 -9.96 -11.52
C HIS A 82 2.37 -10.75 -12.64
N SER A 83 2.64 -12.05 -12.43
CA SER A 83 3.32 -12.88 -13.45
C SER A 83 2.48 -13.05 -14.71
N CYS A 84 1.16 -13.17 -14.59
CA CYS A 84 0.25 -13.24 -15.73
C CYS A 84 0.00 -11.89 -16.43
N ARG A 85 0.50 -10.78 -15.88
CA ARG A 85 0.16 -9.41 -16.32
C ARG A 85 -1.35 -9.20 -16.45
N HIS A 86 -2.13 -9.75 -15.51
CA HIS A 86 -3.58 -9.63 -15.50
C HIS A 86 -4.00 -8.36 -14.76
N ASN A 87 -4.59 -7.39 -15.45
CA ASN A 87 -5.03 -6.12 -14.86
C ASN A 87 -6.52 -6.14 -14.57
N GLU A 88 -6.87 -6.53 -13.34
CA GLU A 88 -8.24 -6.45 -12.83
C GLU A 88 -8.23 -5.68 -11.51
N SER A 89 -8.44 -4.36 -11.57
CA SER A 89 -8.32 -3.45 -10.42
C SER A 89 -9.17 -3.90 -9.23
N SER A 90 -10.42 -4.31 -9.46
CA SER A 90 -11.33 -4.76 -8.39
C SER A 90 -10.82 -6.00 -7.66
N ALA A 91 -10.26 -6.97 -8.38
CA ALA A 91 -9.69 -8.17 -7.78
C ALA A 91 -8.41 -7.84 -7.01
N ILE A 92 -7.52 -7.04 -7.60
CA ILE A 92 -6.27 -6.59 -6.97
C ILE A 92 -6.56 -5.84 -5.67
N GLU A 93 -7.49 -4.88 -5.69
CA GLU A 93 -7.89 -4.11 -4.52
C GLU A 93 -8.52 -5.02 -3.45
N THR A 94 -9.35 -5.98 -3.84
CA THR A 94 -9.95 -6.96 -2.90
C THR A 94 -8.88 -7.82 -2.22
N LEU A 95 -7.87 -8.28 -2.96
CA LEU A 95 -6.76 -9.05 -2.42
C LEU A 95 -5.92 -8.21 -1.45
N TRP A 96 -5.55 -6.98 -1.83
CA TRP A 96 -4.85 -6.07 -0.93
C TRP A 96 -5.65 -5.74 0.32
N LYS A 97 -6.95 -5.48 0.17
CA LYS A 97 -7.85 -5.26 1.29
C LYS A 97 -7.84 -6.43 2.26
N SER A 98 -7.85 -7.66 1.74
CA SER A 98 -7.78 -8.88 2.54
C SER A 98 -6.43 -9.02 3.27
N ILE A 99 -5.31 -8.72 2.60
CA ILE A 99 -3.97 -8.70 3.22
C ILE A 99 -3.89 -7.67 4.35
N LEU A 100 -4.41 -6.46 4.13
CA LEU A 100 -4.41 -5.41 5.16
C LEU A 100 -5.29 -5.81 6.35
N CYS A 101 -6.46 -6.42 6.10
CA CYS A 101 -7.32 -6.95 7.14
C CYS A 101 -6.65 -8.05 7.96
N GLU A 102 -5.95 -9.02 7.34
CA GLU A 102 -5.23 -10.08 8.06
C GLU A 102 -4.19 -9.57 9.06
N GLU A 103 -3.56 -8.42 8.79
CA GLU A 103 -2.53 -7.88 9.68
C GLU A 103 -3.11 -7.04 10.82
N VAL A 104 -4.26 -6.41 10.58
CA VAL A 104 -4.99 -5.58 11.54
C VAL A 104 -5.86 -6.44 12.47
N LEU A 105 -6.44 -7.53 11.95
CA LEU A 105 -7.37 -8.40 12.66
C LEU A 105 -6.67 -9.61 13.30
N PRO A 106 -7.28 -10.20 14.34
CA PRO A 106 -8.42 -9.67 15.10
C PRO A 106 -7.97 -8.47 15.95
N CYS A 107 -8.84 -7.49 16.17
CA CYS A 107 -8.54 -6.36 17.04
C CYS A 107 -9.76 -5.87 17.82
N SER A 108 -9.49 -5.23 18.94
CA SER A 108 -10.51 -4.53 19.73
C SER A 108 -10.23 -3.03 19.76
N THR A 109 -11.29 -2.23 19.83
CA THR A 109 -11.22 -0.75 19.88
C THR A 109 -12.12 -0.23 20.98
N ARG A 110 -11.73 0.89 21.60
CA ARG A 110 -12.52 1.64 22.59
C ARG A 110 -13.33 2.77 21.94
N SER A 111 -12.93 3.24 20.77
CA SER A 111 -13.65 4.28 20.02
C SER A 111 -14.73 3.67 19.10
N ASN A 112 -15.94 4.26 19.15
CA ASN A 112 -17.07 3.92 18.28
C ASN A 112 -16.85 4.36 16.83
N GLU A 113 -16.19 5.49 16.64
CA GLU A 113 -15.82 6.03 15.33
C GLU A 113 -14.84 5.08 14.64
N THR A 114 -13.79 4.67 15.37
CA THR A 114 -12.80 3.71 14.88
C THR A 114 -13.41 2.34 14.62
N PHE A 115 -14.32 1.87 15.48
CA PHE A 115 -15.07 0.65 15.23
C PHE A 115 -15.88 0.70 13.93
N SER A 116 -16.59 1.81 13.70
CA SER A 116 -17.38 2.02 12.49
C SER A 116 -16.49 2.09 11.25
N HIS A 117 -15.35 2.79 11.35
CA HIS A 117 -14.36 2.87 10.29
C HIS A 117 -13.78 1.49 9.96
N LEU A 118 -13.36 0.71 10.95
CA LEU A 118 -12.80 -0.62 10.75
C LEU A 118 -13.84 -1.59 10.13
N ARG A 119 -15.12 -1.51 10.52
CA ARG A 119 -16.18 -2.28 9.85
C ARG A 119 -16.39 -1.89 8.39
N GLY A 120 -16.36 -0.59 8.09
CA GLY A 120 -16.38 -0.10 6.70
C GLY A 120 -15.14 -0.53 5.92
N PHE A 121 -13.98 -0.51 6.57
CA PHE A 121 -12.71 -0.98 6.01
C PHE A 121 -12.72 -2.48 5.75
N MET A 122 -13.42 -3.30 6.55
CA MET A 122 -13.57 -4.73 6.27
C MET A 122 -14.59 -5.03 5.16
N ALA A 123 -15.52 -4.11 4.86
CA ALA A 123 -16.58 -4.38 3.89
C ALA A 123 -16.02 -4.70 2.49
N GLY A 124 -16.18 -5.93 2.02
CA GLY A 124 -15.62 -6.40 0.76
C GLY A 124 -14.23 -7.06 0.86
N SER A 125 -13.70 -7.23 2.07
CA SER A 125 -12.59 -8.15 2.35
C SER A 125 -13.06 -9.61 2.34
N MET A 126 -12.15 -10.54 2.03
CA MET A 126 -12.40 -11.99 2.11
C MET A 126 -12.11 -12.59 3.50
N VAL A 127 -11.69 -11.76 4.46
CA VAL A 127 -11.35 -12.17 5.83
C VAL A 127 -12.63 -12.26 6.69
N GLU A 128 -12.80 -13.36 7.42
CA GLU A 128 -13.97 -13.64 8.27
C GLU A 128 -13.81 -13.16 9.73
N GLU A 129 -12.67 -12.60 10.10
CA GLU A 129 -12.35 -12.18 11.46
C GLU A 129 -13.14 -10.92 11.91
N SER A 130 -13.38 -10.81 13.21
CA SER A 130 -14.20 -9.74 13.79
C SER A 130 -13.39 -8.62 14.45
N VAL A 131 -13.99 -7.43 14.46
CA VAL A 131 -13.58 -6.31 15.30
C VAL A 131 -14.53 -6.23 16.47
N ASP A 132 -13.98 -6.12 17.68
CA ASP A 132 -14.75 -6.02 18.92
C ASP A 132 -14.73 -4.58 19.46
N LEU A 133 -15.89 -4.09 19.91
CA LEU A 133 -15.99 -2.82 20.61
C LEU A 133 -15.94 -3.08 22.12
N LEU A 134 -14.91 -2.56 22.79
CA LEU A 134 -14.78 -2.70 24.24
C LEU A 134 -15.72 -1.71 24.93
N GLY A 135 -16.66 -2.23 25.73
CA GLY A 135 -17.51 -1.41 26.60
C GLY A 135 -16.75 -0.91 27.83
N GLU A 136 -17.18 0.22 28.40
CA GLU A 136 -16.56 0.83 29.60
C GLU A 136 -16.57 -0.07 30.85
N ASN A 137 -17.38 -1.13 30.86
CA ASN A 137 -17.62 -1.99 32.02
C ASN A 137 -17.25 -3.47 31.81
N GLU A 138 -16.61 -3.83 30.71
CA GLU A 138 -16.18 -5.20 30.49
C GLU A 138 -14.69 -5.37 30.84
N GLU A 139 -14.44 -5.87 32.05
CA GLU A 139 -13.23 -6.65 32.38
C GLU A 139 -13.21 -8.01 31.63
N SER A 140 -13.91 -8.12 30.49
CA SER A 140 -13.71 -9.24 29.59
C SER A 140 -12.31 -9.06 29.02
N ILE A 141 -11.42 -9.98 29.37
CA ILE A 141 -10.10 -10.08 28.79
C ILE A 141 -10.32 -10.32 27.30
N SER A 142 -10.40 -9.25 26.51
CA SER A 142 -10.28 -9.38 25.07
C SER A 142 -8.94 -10.07 24.81
N SER A 143 -8.99 -11.26 24.23
CA SER A 143 -7.81 -11.96 23.74
C SER A 143 -7.17 -11.23 22.56
N SER A 144 -7.91 -10.32 21.94
CA SER A 144 -7.50 -9.60 20.74
C SER A 144 -6.71 -8.34 21.11
N PRO A 145 -5.65 -8.00 20.35
CA PRO A 145 -4.89 -6.79 20.58
C PRO A 145 -5.75 -5.53 20.45
N ILE A 146 -5.46 -4.54 21.29
CA ILE A 146 -6.07 -3.21 21.23
C ILE A 146 -5.52 -2.47 20.01
N PHE A 147 -6.41 -1.97 19.14
CA PHE A 147 -6.07 -1.34 17.87
C PHE A 147 -5.23 -0.08 18.06
N GLU A 148 -5.59 0.74 19.04
CA GLU A 148 -4.98 2.04 19.35
C GLU A 148 -3.49 1.94 19.72
N VAL A 149 -3.11 0.83 20.34
CA VAL A 149 -1.72 0.54 20.75
C VAL A 149 -0.79 0.43 19.52
N GLY A 150 -1.34 0.15 18.33
CA GLY A 150 -0.57 0.18 17.09
C GLY A 150 0.39 -0.99 16.89
N GLY A 151 0.28 -2.06 17.68
CA GLY A 151 1.16 -3.25 17.54
C GLY A 151 1.05 -3.96 16.18
N TRP A 152 -0.01 -3.68 15.42
CA TRP A 152 -0.21 -4.15 14.05
C TRP A 152 0.58 -3.36 12.99
N VAL A 153 0.95 -2.10 13.27
CA VAL A 153 1.55 -1.17 12.29
C VAL A 153 2.85 -1.72 11.71
N ASP A 154 3.75 -2.23 12.56
CA ASP A 154 5.04 -2.74 12.08
C ASP A 154 4.91 -4.05 11.29
N ARG A 155 3.97 -4.92 11.65
CA ARG A 155 3.71 -6.16 10.89
C ARG A 155 3.13 -5.84 9.53
N LEU A 156 2.11 -4.97 9.51
CA LEU A 156 1.47 -4.48 8.29
C LEU A 156 2.49 -3.78 7.37
N ARG A 157 3.31 -2.86 7.91
CA ARG A 157 4.39 -2.20 7.15
C ARG A 157 5.36 -3.22 6.58
N THR A 158 5.83 -4.17 7.40
CA THR A 158 6.79 -5.20 6.95
C THR A 158 6.22 -6.02 5.78
N ARG A 159 4.95 -6.43 5.86
CA ARG A 159 4.29 -7.21 4.80
C ARG A 159 4.09 -6.38 3.53
N VAL A 160 3.59 -5.14 3.65
CA VAL A 160 3.42 -4.23 2.50
C VAL A 160 4.77 -3.89 1.86
N VAL A 161 5.84 -3.68 2.64
CA VAL A 161 7.19 -3.42 2.10
C VAL A 161 7.72 -4.65 1.36
N SER A 162 7.57 -5.84 1.93
CA SER A 162 8.02 -7.08 1.29
C SER A 162 7.33 -7.29 -0.04
N LEU A 163 6.00 -7.18 -0.09
CA LEU A 163 5.22 -7.35 -1.31
C LEU A 163 5.46 -6.21 -2.31
N GLY A 164 5.56 -4.97 -1.83
CA GLY A 164 5.85 -3.81 -2.67
C GLY A 164 7.18 -3.95 -3.40
N LYS A 165 8.23 -4.43 -2.73
CA LYS A 165 9.54 -4.68 -3.37
C LYS A 165 9.49 -5.76 -4.46
N GLU A 166 8.55 -6.69 -4.38
CA GLU A 166 8.37 -7.74 -5.38
C GLU A 166 7.45 -7.31 -6.54
N LEU A 167 6.48 -6.43 -6.29
CA LEU A 167 5.41 -6.08 -7.22
C LEU A 167 5.64 -4.73 -7.94
N PHE A 168 6.25 -3.75 -7.26
CA PHE A 168 6.44 -2.41 -7.80
C PHE A 168 7.77 -2.29 -8.57
N GLY A 169 7.76 -1.63 -9.73
CA GLY A 169 8.95 -1.40 -10.56
C GLY A 169 9.32 -2.56 -11.49
N HIS A 170 8.47 -3.59 -11.58
CA HIS A 170 8.70 -4.80 -12.38
C HIS A 170 7.82 -4.85 -13.65
N GLY A 171 7.12 -3.76 -13.97
CA GLY A 171 6.40 -3.57 -15.23
C GLY A 171 4.95 -4.06 -15.22
N ALA A 172 4.44 -4.48 -14.06
CA ALA A 172 3.01 -4.67 -13.78
C ALA A 172 2.63 -3.91 -12.49
N ASP A 173 3.08 -2.66 -12.40
CA ASP A 173 2.98 -1.82 -11.19
C ASP A 173 1.54 -1.58 -10.72
N TYR A 174 0.54 -1.79 -11.60
CA TYR A 174 -0.88 -1.74 -11.24
C TYR A 174 -1.29 -2.82 -10.23
N VAL A 175 -0.50 -3.91 -10.09
CA VAL A 175 -0.70 -4.93 -9.04
C VAL A 175 -0.29 -4.38 -7.66
N PHE A 176 0.44 -3.27 -7.60
CA PHE A 176 0.68 -2.48 -6.40
C PHE A 176 -0.10 -1.15 -6.52
N PRO A 177 -1.42 -1.12 -6.27
CA PRO A 177 -2.28 0.03 -6.54
C PRO A 177 -2.01 1.15 -5.53
N LEU A 178 -1.04 2.02 -5.85
CA LEU A 178 -0.53 3.03 -4.94
C LEU A 178 -1.62 3.97 -4.40
N GLY A 179 -2.57 4.39 -5.22
CA GLY A 179 -3.69 5.23 -4.78
C GLY A 179 -4.59 4.54 -3.74
N PHE A 180 -4.99 3.30 -4.02
CA PHE A 180 -5.78 2.48 -3.09
C PHE A 180 -5.04 2.21 -1.77
N LEU A 181 -3.76 1.84 -1.87
CA LEU A 181 -2.92 1.58 -0.69
C LEU A 181 -2.73 2.86 0.12
N THR A 182 -2.45 4.00 -0.52
CA THR A 182 -2.29 5.28 0.20
C THR A 182 -3.55 5.64 0.97
N ALA A 183 -4.72 5.56 0.32
CA ALA A 183 -6.00 5.84 0.97
C ALA A 183 -6.29 4.87 2.14
N SER A 184 -6.00 3.58 1.94
CA SER A 184 -6.22 2.55 2.96
C SER A 184 -5.32 2.72 4.17
N LEU A 185 -4.02 2.94 3.96
CA LEU A 185 -3.04 3.10 5.03
C LEU A 185 -3.25 4.41 5.80
N GLU A 186 -3.55 5.50 5.10
CA GLU A 186 -3.91 6.77 5.75
C GLU A 186 -5.22 6.66 6.52
N GLY A 187 -6.23 5.97 5.99
CA GLY A 187 -7.48 5.70 6.71
C GLY A 187 -7.24 4.99 8.04
N LEU A 188 -6.38 3.96 8.04
CA LEU A 188 -5.99 3.26 9.27
C LEU A 188 -5.20 4.16 10.23
N ARG A 189 -4.30 5.01 9.73
CA ARG A 189 -3.55 5.97 10.55
C ARG A 189 -4.48 6.99 11.20
N ILE A 190 -5.44 7.53 10.44
CA ILE A 190 -6.47 8.45 10.95
C ILE A 190 -7.30 7.77 12.03
N ALA A 191 -7.77 6.55 11.76
CA ALA A 191 -8.58 5.78 12.72
C ALA A 191 -7.82 5.52 14.04
N GLN A 192 -6.51 5.26 13.97
CA GLN A 192 -5.67 5.10 15.16
C GLN A 192 -5.58 6.41 15.95
N TYR A 193 -5.35 7.53 15.26
CA TYR A 193 -5.25 8.85 15.89
C TYR A 193 -6.55 9.31 16.52
N ILE A 194 -7.70 9.06 15.88
CA ILE A 194 -9.03 9.38 16.42
C ILE A 194 -9.28 8.59 17.71
N ALA A 195 -8.86 7.32 17.74
CA ALA A 195 -9.09 6.45 18.88
C ALA A 195 -8.19 6.80 20.08
N ASP A 196 -6.94 7.20 19.83
CA ASP A 196 -6.02 7.68 20.85
C ASP A 196 -5.12 8.82 20.32
N PRO A 197 -5.53 10.09 20.54
CA PRO A 197 -4.75 11.26 20.13
C PRO A 197 -3.43 11.42 20.88
N SER A 198 -3.21 10.68 21.98
CA SER A 198 -1.96 10.74 22.74
C SER A 198 -0.81 10.00 22.05
N VAL A 199 -1.12 9.06 21.17
CA VAL A 199 -0.13 8.36 20.35
C VAL A 199 0.37 9.31 19.27
N PRO A 200 1.69 9.59 19.18
CA PRO A 200 2.20 10.49 18.17
C PRO A 200 1.91 9.93 16.77
N SER A 201 1.20 10.73 15.95
CA SER A 201 0.89 10.37 14.56
C SER A 201 2.15 10.50 13.71
N HIS A 202 2.91 9.41 13.63
CA HIS A 202 4.04 9.28 12.73
C HIS A 202 3.54 9.01 11.31
N PRO A 203 4.16 9.58 10.25
CA PRO A 203 3.78 9.35 8.87
C PRO A 203 4.26 7.97 8.37
N TRP A 204 3.85 6.90 9.06
CA TRP A 204 4.25 5.53 8.73
C TRP A 204 3.75 5.06 7.35
N PRO A 205 2.59 5.51 6.79
CA PRO A 205 2.21 5.16 5.42
C PRO A 205 3.21 5.69 4.40
N LEU A 206 3.62 6.95 4.55
CA LEU A 206 4.68 7.55 3.74
C LEU A 206 5.99 6.76 3.83
N GLN A 207 6.44 6.44 5.05
CA GLN A 207 7.68 5.69 5.23
C GLN A 207 7.59 4.28 4.61
N THR A 208 6.41 3.65 4.66
CA THR A 208 6.15 2.36 3.99
C THR A 208 6.43 2.44 2.49
N PHE A 209 5.91 3.46 1.80
CA PHE A 209 6.14 3.62 0.36
C PHE A 209 7.59 3.99 0.02
N ILE A 210 8.23 4.78 0.88
CA ILE A 210 9.64 5.09 0.73
C ILE A 210 10.50 3.82 0.88
N ASP A 211 10.18 2.96 1.84
CA ASP A 211 10.89 1.69 2.06
C ASP A 211 10.67 0.67 0.92
N VAL A 212 9.58 0.81 0.15
CA VAL A 212 9.32 0.10 -1.11
C VAL A 212 10.12 0.67 -2.30
N ASP A 213 10.81 1.80 -2.11
CA ASP A 213 11.51 2.57 -3.15
C ASP A 213 10.56 3.22 -4.19
N VAL A 214 9.31 3.51 -3.78
CA VAL A 214 8.37 4.30 -4.60
C VAL A 214 8.91 5.73 -4.76
N PRO A 215 9.00 6.28 -5.97
CA PRO A 215 9.46 7.66 -6.14
C PRO A 215 8.47 8.68 -5.59
N PHE A 216 8.99 9.73 -4.95
CA PHE A 216 8.20 10.81 -4.36
C PHE A 216 7.13 11.42 -5.28
N PRO A 217 7.38 11.66 -6.59
CA PRO A 217 6.33 12.15 -7.48
C PRO A 217 5.09 11.24 -7.55
N TYR A 218 5.28 9.91 -7.57
CA TYR A 218 4.16 8.96 -7.61
C TYR A 218 3.40 8.93 -6.29
N ILE A 219 4.11 9.07 -5.16
CA ILE A 219 3.48 9.17 -3.85
C ILE A 219 2.66 10.46 -3.79
N LEU A 220 3.20 11.59 -4.25
CA LEU A 220 2.49 12.87 -4.30
C LEU A 220 1.22 12.76 -5.16
N ASP A 221 1.32 12.17 -6.35
CA ASP A 221 0.16 11.94 -7.22
C ASP A 221 -0.93 11.08 -6.54
N ALA A 222 -0.54 10.09 -5.73
CA ALA A 222 -1.47 9.27 -4.98
C ALA A 222 -2.21 10.06 -3.89
N TYR A 223 -1.51 10.93 -3.14
CA TYR A 223 -2.14 11.81 -2.16
C TYR A 223 -3.03 12.88 -2.81
N GLU A 224 -2.62 13.44 -3.96
CA GLU A 224 -3.44 14.35 -4.75
C GLU A 224 -4.75 13.68 -5.19
N SER A 225 -4.69 12.43 -5.67
CA SER A 225 -5.88 11.68 -6.03
C SER A 225 -6.85 11.49 -4.85
N ILE A 226 -6.35 11.39 -3.62
CA ILE A 226 -7.19 11.32 -2.41
C ILE A 226 -7.91 12.66 -2.21
N LEU A 227 -7.18 13.77 -2.22
CA LEU A 227 -7.76 15.12 -2.10
C LEU A 227 -8.81 15.40 -3.18
N GLU A 228 -8.51 15.09 -4.44
CA GLU A 228 -9.45 15.28 -5.56
C GLU A 228 -10.71 14.40 -5.43
N SER A 229 -10.57 13.19 -4.88
CA SER A 229 -11.71 12.29 -4.66
C SER A 229 -12.64 12.82 -3.58
N GLU A 230 -12.08 13.45 -2.55
CA GLU A 230 -12.83 14.09 -1.47
C GLU A 230 -13.53 15.34 -1.98
N GLU A 231 -12.86 16.21 -2.74
CA GLU A 231 -13.49 17.40 -3.34
C GLU A 231 -14.74 17.07 -4.17
N ARG A 232 -14.70 15.96 -4.91
CA ARG A 232 -15.85 15.46 -5.70
C ARG A 232 -16.99 14.90 -4.83
N GLY A 233 -16.72 14.55 -3.58
CA GLY A 233 -17.67 13.88 -2.69
C GLY A 233 -18.42 14.77 -1.70
N LEU A 234 -18.20 16.09 -1.65
CA LEU A 234 -18.52 16.85 -0.42
C LEU A 234 -19.74 17.78 -0.44
N MET A 235 -20.63 17.49 0.52
CA MET A 235 -21.45 18.43 1.30
C MET A 235 -21.23 18.08 2.81
N GLY A 236 -20.51 18.90 3.59
CA GLY A 236 -20.44 18.75 5.07
C GLY A 236 -19.13 19.18 5.75
N GLY A 237 -19.12 19.30 7.09
CA GLY A 237 -17.98 19.80 7.91
C GLY A 237 -16.98 18.74 8.41
N ALA A 238 -17.36 17.46 8.52
CA ALA A 238 -16.41 16.36 8.78
C ALA A 238 -15.36 16.23 7.67
N ALA A 239 -15.73 16.69 6.48
CA ALA A 239 -14.88 16.88 5.31
C ALA A 239 -13.66 17.75 5.55
N ALA A 240 -13.80 18.81 6.34
CA ALA A 240 -12.75 19.82 6.52
C ALA A 240 -11.58 19.24 7.32
N GLN A 241 -11.87 18.41 8.32
CA GLN A 241 -10.84 17.76 9.13
C GLN A 241 -10.09 16.69 8.34
N THR A 242 -10.79 15.87 7.55
CA THR A 242 -10.15 14.89 6.66
C THR A 242 -9.31 15.58 5.60
N ARG A 243 -9.81 16.68 5.01
CA ARG A 243 -9.05 17.49 4.06
C ARG A 243 -7.79 18.08 4.70
N LEU A 244 -7.90 18.64 5.91
CA LEU A 244 -6.75 19.15 6.66
C LEU A 244 -5.73 18.05 6.92
N TRP A 245 -6.17 16.85 7.29
CA TRP A 245 -5.30 15.71 7.48
C TRP A 245 -4.54 15.34 6.22
N ASN A 246 -5.23 15.24 5.09
CA ASN A 246 -4.60 14.90 3.82
C ASN A 246 -3.59 15.95 3.37
N VAL A 247 -3.89 17.24 3.52
CA VAL A 247 -2.92 18.31 3.26
C VAL A 247 -1.73 18.22 4.22
N ARG A 248 -1.96 17.94 5.51
CA ARG A 248 -0.88 17.69 6.48
C ARG A 248 0.01 16.53 6.04
N SER A 249 -0.55 15.41 5.58
CA SER A 249 0.22 14.27 5.05
C SER A 249 1.07 14.64 3.84
N ILE A 250 0.54 15.49 2.96
CA ILE A 250 1.29 16.03 1.82
C ILE A 250 2.44 16.93 2.29
N VAL A 251 2.22 17.77 3.29
CA VAL A 251 3.29 18.59 3.87
C VAL A 251 4.38 17.70 4.47
N GLU A 252 4.01 16.64 5.21
CA GLU A 252 4.94 15.64 5.76
C GLU A 252 5.75 14.94 4.64
N LEU A 253 5.10 14.59 3.52
CA LEU A 253 5.76 14.06 2.32
C LEU A 253 6.77 15.04 1.72
N LEU A 254 6.40 16.31 1.55
CA LEU A 254 7.27 17.31 0.96
C LEU A 254 8.45 17.64 1.88
N GLU A 255 8.23 17.74 3.19
CA GLU A 255 9.30 17.91 4.18
C GLU A 255 10.32 16.77 4.11
N GLU A 256 9.84 15.52 4.05
CA GLU A 256 10.70 14.34 3.94
C GLU A 256 11.46 14.32 2.61
N TRP A 257 10.81 14.67 1.50
CA TRP A 257 11.45 14.74 0.19
C TRP A 257 12.59 15.77 0.17
N VAL A 258 12.31 16.98 0.65
CA VAL A 258 13.28 18.07 0.76
C VAL A 258 14.42 17.68 1.69
N THR A 259 14.11 17.09 2.85
CA THR A 259 15.12 16.68 3.84
C THR A 259 16.06 15.62 3.27
N ARG A 260 15.55 14.61 2.57
CA ARG A 260 16.37 13.58 1.94
C ARG A 260 17.20 14.10 0.77
N ALA A 261 16.66 15.04 0.00
CA ALA A 261 17.42 15.71 -1.06
C ALA A 261 18.60 16.50 -0.47
N HIS A 262 18.38 17.28 0.59
CA HIS A 262 19.43 18.05 1.27
C HIS A 262 20.50 17.16 1.92
N ARG A 263 20.10 16.04 2.52
CA ARG A 263 21.04 15.09 3.15
C ARG A 263 21.89 14.33 2.12
N GLY A 264 21.58 14.44 0.82
CA GLY A 264 22.27 13.71 -0.23
C GLY A 264 22.08 12.19 -0.13
N THR A 265 21.03 11.74 0.55
CA THR A 265 20.81 10.31 0.88
C THR A 265 20.78 9.44 -0.37
N THR A 266 20.23 9.95 -1.48
CA THR A 266 20.12 9.24 -2.75
C THR A 266 20.20 10.23 -3.94
N PRO A 267 21.17 10.08 -4.86
CA PRO A 267 21.26 10.92 -6.07
C PRO A 267 20.00 10.90 -6.94
N LYS A 268 19.25 9.78 -6.89
CA LYS A 268 17.96 9.61 -7.59
C LYS A 268 16.90 10.57 -7.05
N THR A 269 16.80 10.73 -5.73
CA THR A 269 15.80 11.61 -5.08
C THR A 269 16.09 13.08 -5.35
N MET A 270 17.37 13.48 -5.35
CA MET A 270 17.77 14.83 -5.75
C MET A 270 17.36 15.13 -7.20
N ARG A 271 17.71 14.24 -8.14
CA ARG A 271 17.33 14.40 -9.56
C ARG A 271 15.81 14.49 -9.77
N GLN A 272 15.04 13.70 -9.03
CA GLN A 272 13.57 13.76 -9.08
C GLN A 272 13.05 15.10 -8.59
N LEU A 273 13.66 15.65 -7.53
CA LEU A 273 13.30 16.95 -7.01
C LEU A 273 13.64 18.06 -8.00
N ASP A 274 14.87 18.06 -8.52
CA ASP A 274 15.34 19.03 -9.51
C ASP A 274 14.44 19.01 -10.76
N GLN A 275 14.08 17.82 -11.25
CA GLN A 275 13.16 17.69 -12.38
C GLN A 275 11.76 18.24 -12.04
N SER A 276 11.25 17.98 -10.84
CA SER A 276 9.92 18.44 -10.42
C SER A 276 9.86 19.96 -10.21
N ILE A 277 10.96 20.55 -9.73
CA ILE A 277 11.15 22.00 -9.62
C ILE A 277 11.29 22.63 -11.01
N ALA A 278 12.16 22.08 -11.86
CA ALA A 278 12.42 22.60 -13.21
C ALA A 278 11.18 22.60 -14.11
N THR A 279 10.27 21.63 -13.91
CA THR A 279 8.99 21.60 -14.64
C THR A 279 7.97 22.63 -14.14
N GLY A 280 8.21 23.29 -13.00
CA GLY A 280 7.29 24.25 -12.37
C GLY A 280 6.02 23.62 -11.78
N LYS A 281 5.75 22.34 -12.06
CA LYS A 281 4.55 21.63 -11.61
C LYS A 281 4.45 21.56 -10.09
N LEU A 282 5.58 21.32 -9.41
CA LEU A 282 5.61 21.21 -7.95
C LEU A 282 5.20 22.53 -7.27
N MET A 283 5.67 23.67 -7.80
CA MET A 283 5.31 24.98 -7.26
C MET A 283 3.83 25.29 -7.47
N SER A 284 3.29 24.97 -8.65
CA SER A 284 1.85 25.12 -8.92
C SER A 284 1.00 24.25 -7.99
N ARG A 285 1.44 23.03 -7.68
CA ARG A 285 0.76 22.13 -6.73
C ARG A 285 0.77 22.68 -5.30
N ILE A 286 1.91 23.22 -4.86
CA ILE A 286 2.03 23.88 -3.55
C ILE A 286 1.05 25.04 -3.43
N ASP A 287 0.89 25.85 -4.48
CA ASP A 287 -0.07 26.95 -4.46
C ASP A 287 -1.52 26.44 -4.38
N THR A 288 -1.86 25.34 -5.06
CA THR A 288 -3.17 24.67 -4.89
C THR A 288 -3.40 24.22 -3.44
N PHE A 289 -2.39 23.63 -2.80
CA PHE A 289 -2.51 23.18 -1.40
C PHE A 289 -2.68 24.35 -0.41
N LYS A 290 -2.03 25.49 -0.67
CA LYS A 290 -2.27 26.70 0.13
C LYS A 290 -3.68 27.22 -0.03
N SER A 291 -4.20 27.29 -1.25
CA SER A 291 -5.59 27.68 -1.50
C SER A 291 -6.56 26.74 -0.79
N ALA A 292 -6.30 25.42 -0.81
CA ALA A 292 -7.10 24.45 -0.08
C ALA A 292 -7.07 24.67 1.45
N LEU A 293 -5.93 25.09 2.03
CA LEU A 293 -5.84 25.44 3.46
C LEU A 293 -6.58 26.74 3.79
N GLU A 294 -6.49 27.74 2.92
CA GLU A 294 -7.21 29.02 3.07
C GLU A 294 -8.73 28.83 3.03
N GLU A 295 -9.22 27.88 2.22
CA GLU A 295 -10.64 27.50 2.18
C GLU A 295 -11.12 26.83 3.48
N ILE A 296 -10.26 26.07 4.16
CA ILE A 296 -10.62 25.39 5.42
C ILE A 296 -10.76 26.41 6.55
N GLY A 297 -9.76 27.29 6.71
CA GLY A 297 -9.79 28.48 7.57
C GLY A 297 -9.99 28.27 9.08
N GLY A 298 -9.48 29.21 9.89
CA GLY A 298 -10.02 29.48 11.23
C GLY A 298 -9.58 28.59 12.40
N THR A 299 -8.60 27.69 12.25
CA THR A 299 -8.05 26.89 13.37
C THR A 299 -6.54 27.07 13.51
N GLU A 300 -6.02 26.92 14.73
CA GLU A 300 -4.57 26.96 15.04
C GLU A 300 -3.80 25.84 14.32
N GLU A 301 -4.45 24.69 14.12
CA GLU A 301 -3.89 23.56 13.36
C GLU A 301 -3.67 23.92 11.88
N VAL A 302 -4.61 24.64 11.25
CA VAL A 302 -4.49 25.08 9.85
C VAL A 302 -3.29 26.04 9.70
N GLU A 303 -3.14 27.00 10.61
CA GLU A 303 -2.01 27.94 10.58
C GLU A 303 -0.68 27.20 10.73
N THR A 304 -0.61 26.24 11.66
CA THR A 304 0.59 25.41 11.86
C THR A 304 0.97 24.63 10.59
N VAL A 305 -0.01 24.04 9.90
CA VAL A 305 0.24 23.32 8.64
C VAL A 305 0.64 24.30 7.51
N TYR A 306 0.04 25.49 7.47
CA TYR A 306 0.36 26.53 6.50
C TYR A 306 1.81 27.05 6.66
N GLU A 307 2.25 27.31 7.90
CA GLU A 307 3.61 27.72 8.21
C GLU A 307 4.64 26.66 7.80
N ARG A 308 4.35 25.38 8.06
CA ARG A 308 5.18 24.26 7.60
C ARG A 308 5.29 24.21 6.08
N LEU A 309 4.16 24.32 5.37
CA LEU A 309 4.15 24.36 3.90
C LEU A 309 4.95 25.55 3.35
N ARG A 310 4.87 26.72 3.98
CA ARG A 310 5.66 27.91 3.60
C ARG A 310 7.15 27.69 3.82
N SER A 311 7.53 27.01 4.90
CA SER A 311 8.93 26.64 5.17
C SER A 311 9.49 25.69 4.08
N VAL A 312 8.70 24.67 3.71
CA VAL A 312 9.03 23.74 2.62
C VAL A 312 9.19 24.48 1.29
N GLU A 313 8.26 25.37 0.95
CA GLU A 313 8.32 26.17 -0.27
C GLU A 313 9.58 27.05 -0.31
N ALA A 314 9.93 27.69 0.81
CA ALA A 314 11.15 28.48 0.92
C ALA A 314 12.41 27.62 0.75
N ALA A 315 12.41 26.38 1.25
CA ALA A 315 13.50 25.43 1.04
C ALA A 315 13.61 24.98 -0.43
N LEU A 316 12.47 24.68 -1.07
CA LEU A 316 12.42 24.32 -2.49
C LEU A 316 12.93 25.44 -3.40
N ARG A 317 12.54 26.69 -3.13
CA ARG A 317 13.03 27.86 -3.88
C ARG A 317 14.54 28.11 -3.72
N ARG A 318 15.16 27.65 -2.63
CA ARG A 318 16.61 27.74 -2.44
C ARG A 318 17.38 26.66 -3.22
N LEU A 319 16.71 25.56 -3.56
CA LEU A 319 17.29 24.46 -4.34
C LEU A 319 17.15 24.67 -5.86
N ALA A 320 16.17 25.48 -6.28
CA ALA A 320 15.95 25.92 -7.66
C ALA A 320 17.03 26.91 -8.14
#